data_AF-A0A150LEU8-F1
#
_entry.id   AF-A0A150LEU8-F1
#
_cell.length_a   1.000
_cell.length_b   1.000
_cell.length_c   1.000
_cell.angle_alpha   90.00
_cell.angle_beta   90.00
_cell.angle_gamma   90.00
#
_symmetry.space_group_name_H-M   'P 1'
#
loop_
_entity.id
_entity.type
_entity.pdbx_description
1 polymer ?
#
loop_
_entity_poly.entity_id
_entity_poly.type
_entity_poly.pdbx_seq_one_letter_code
_entity_poly.pdbx_strand_id
1 'polypeptide(L)'
;MGNQELDQLRKQIEDLNLQLLELINQRAELVQKIGRVKETGGVNRFDPVRERSMLNLIKENNHGPFENSTVEHIFKEIFKASLDLQQDDHQKALLVSRKKKPEDTIINIKGATIGDGNPHFVFGPCAVESYEQVAQVAQSVKEKGLTLLRGGAFKPRTSPYDFQGLGFEGLKILKQIADEFGLAVISEIVSPEDIEKAVDYLDVIQIGARNMQNFELLKAAGAVKKPILLKRGIAATIDEFINAAEYIMSQGNGQIILCERGIRTYERATRNTLDITAVPILKQETHLPVFVDVTHSTGRRDLLLPAAKAALAIGADGVMAEVHPDPAVALSDAAQQMDLNQFDQFYKQLQASRGAAKVF
;
A
#
# COMPACT_ATOMS: atom_id res chain seq x y z
N MET A 1 49.08 21.70 34.25
CA MET A 1 49.43 22.15 32.88
C MET A 1 48.74 21.29 31.83
N GLY A 2 48.87 19.95 31.84
CA GLY A 2 48.22 19.08 30.84
C GLY A 2 46.68 19.19 30.74
N ASN A 3 45.96 19.44 31.85
CA ASN A 3 44.49 19.63 31.80
C ASN A 3 44.08 20.95 31.12
N GLN A 4 44.85 22.04 31.29
CA GLN A 4 44.52 23.33 30.68
C GLN A 4 44.76 23.33 29.17
N GLU A 5 45.81 22.65 28.71
CA GLU A 5 46.09 22.46 27.28
C GLU A 5 45.03 21.56 26.62
N LEU A 6 44.64 20.48 27.30
CA LEU A 6 43.54 19.60 26.84
C LEU A 6 42.22 20.37 26.70
N ASP A 7 41.86 21.20 27.68
CA ASP A 7 40.63 21.98 27.66
C ASP A 7 40.64 23.04 26.54
N GLN A 8 41.81 23.64 26.25
CA GLN A 8 41.97 24.55 25.12
C GLN A 8 41.81 23.85 23.77
N LEU A 9 42.41 22.67 23.58
CA LEU A 9 42.25 21.88 22.36
C LEU A 9 40.81 21.41 22.16
N ARG A 10 40.11 21.02 23.23
CA ARG A 10 38.68 20.66 23.17
C ARG A 10 37.82 21.84 22.75
N LYS A 11 38.08 23.02 23.30
CA LYS A 11 37.37 24.24 22.89
C LYS A 11 37.57 24.55 21.40
N GLN A 12 38.78 24.37 20.87
CA GLN A 12 39.02 24.52 19.43
C GLN A 12 38.22 23.50 18.59
N ILE A 13 38.10 22.26 19.07
CA ILE A 13 37.26 21.24 18.41
C ILE A 13 35.77 21.63 18.45
N GLU A 14 35.28 22.18 19.57
CA GLU A 14 33.91 22.68 19.68
C GLU A 14 33.64 23.79 18.67
N ASP A 15 34.55 24.75 18.53
CA ASP A 15 34.44 25.83 17.54
C ASP A 15 34.44 25.26 16.10
N LEU A 16 35.28 24.25 15.81
CA LEU A 16 35.29 23.56 14.51
C LEU A 16 33.98 22.79 14.26
N ASN A 17 33.38 22.16 15.29
CA ASN A 17 32.11 21.47 15.15
C ASN A 17 30.98 22.43 14.74
N LEU A 18 30.97 23.66 15.28
CA LEU A 18 30.00 24.68 14.90
C LEU A 18 30.18 25.13 13.44
N GLN A 19 31.43 25.27 12.98
CA GLN A 19 31.72 25.57 11.57
C GLN A 19 31.29 24.43 10.64
N LEU A 20 31.52 23.17 11.04
CA LEU A 20 31.04 22.01 10.29
C LEU A 20 29.52 21.99 10.20
N LEU A 21 28.81 22.26 11.30
CA LEU A 21 27.35 22.34 11.32
C LEU A 21 26.84 23.43 10.36
N GLU A 22 27.45 24.60 10.36
CA GLU A 22 27.10 25.69 9.45
C GLU A 22 27.27 25.27 7.99
N LEU A 23 28.42 24.70 7.63
CA LEU A 23 28.70 24.23 6.26
C LEU A 23 27.78 23.10 5.83
N ILE A 24 27.46 22.16 6.71
CA ILE A 24 26.52 21.07 6.43
C ILE A 24 25.12 21.63 6.16
N ASN A 25 24.66 22.59 6.97
CA ASN A 25 23.35 23.23 6.78
C ASN A 25 23.29 24.04 5.48
N GLN A 26 24.30 24.87 5.19
CA GLN A 26 24.39 25.61 3.93
C GLN A 26 24.38 24.67 2.72
N ARG A 27 25.12 23.55 2.80
CA ARG A 27 25.09 22.50 1.78
C ARG A 27 23.69 21.90 1.63
N ALA A 28 23.02 21.58 2.74
CA ALA A 28 21.67 21.01 2.72
C ALA A 28 20.65 21.96 2.06
N GLU A 29 20.71 23.26 2.34
CA GLU A 29 19.86 24.26 1.68
C GLU A 29 20.08 24.32 0.16
N LEU A 30 21.34 24.25 -0.29
CA LEU A 30 21.65 24.17 -1.73
C LEU A 30 21.10 22.88 -2.34
N VAL A 31 21.22 21.76 -1.64
CA VAL A 31 20.66 20.48 -2.10
C VAL A 31 19.13 20.55 -2.17
N GLN A 32 18.44 21.18 -1.23
CA GLN A 32 16.99 21.41 -1.32
C GLN A 32 16.61 22.27 -2.53
N LYS A 33 17.36 23.36 -2.79
CA LYS A 33 17.16 24.19 -4.00
C LYS A 33 17.34 23.38 -5.28
N ILE A 34 18.38 22.55 -5.35
CA ILE A 34 18.60 21.62 -6.47
C ILE A 34 17.43 20.63 -6.58
N GLY A 35 16.95 20.10 -5.46
CA GLY A 35 15.81 19.18 -5.40
C GLY A 35 14.56 19.78 -6.05
N ARG A 36 14.21 21.02 -5.69
CA ARG A 36 13.07 21.75 -6.29
C ARG A 36 13.21 21.93 -7.79
N VAL A 37 14.43 22.26 -8.27
CA VAL A 37 14.71 22.37 -9.71
C VAL A 37 14.57 21.03 -10.42
N LYS A 38 15.08 19.94 -9.81
CA LYS A 38 14.95 18.58 -10.35
C LYS A 38 13.49 18.12 -10.43
N GLU A 39 12.67 18.46 -9.44
CA GLU A 39 11.23 18.16 -9.43
C GLU A 39 10.50 18.81 -10.60
N THR A 40 10.74 20.10 -10.86
CA THR A 40 10.18 20.77 -12.04
C THR A 40 10.67 20.19 -13.37
N GLY A 41 11.86 19.58 -13.40
CA GLY A 41 12.46 18.98 -14.58
C GLY A 41 12.22 17.48 -14.76
N GLY A 42 11.55 16.80 -13.81
CA GLY A 42 11.34 15.34 -13.85
C GLY A 42 12.62 14.51 -13.79
N VAL A 43 13.70 15.02 -13.20
CA VAL A 43 15.01 14.35 -13.13
C VAL A 43 15.13 13.51 -11.86
N ASN A 44 15.72 12.32 -11.95
CA ASN A 44 15.97 11.44 -10.80
C ASN A 44 16.71 12.16 -9.66
N ARG A 45 16.25 11.93 -8.43
CA ARG A 45 16.84 12.52 -7.21
C ARG A 45 18.23 11.95 -6.94
N PHE A 46 18.35 10.63 -6.97
CA PHE A 46 19.61 9.91 -6.84
C PHE A 46 20.37 9.83 -8.17
N ASP A 47 21.64 10.23 -8.15
CA ASP A 47 22.56 10.17 -9.29
C ASP A 47 23.92 9.62 -8.83
N PRO A 48 24.19 8.32 -9.06
CA PRO A 48 25.42 7.69 -8.61
C PRO A 48 26.66 8.19 -9.37
N VAL A 49 26.50 8.69 -10.60
CA VAL A 49 27.60 9.27 -11.38
C VAL A 49 28.01 10.61 -10.77
N ARG A 50 27.02 11.44 -10.41
CA ARG A 50 27.27 12.70 -9.71
C ARG A 50 27.92 12.46 -8.35
N GLU A 51 27.43 11.52 -7.55
CA GLU A 51 28.06 11.17 -6.27
C GLU A 51 29.51 10.71 -6.45
N ARG A 52 29.77 9.83 -7.42
CA ARG A 52 31.14 9.39 -7.72
C ARG A 52 32.05 10.56 -8.11
N SER A 53 31.56 11.50 -8.92
CA SER A 53 32.34 12.68 -9.32
C SER A 53 32.71 13.56 -8.11
N MET A 54 31.77 13.74 -7.17
CA MET A 54 32.03 14.49 -5.94
C MET A 54 33.04 13.78 -5.04
N LEU A 55 32.91 12.45 -4.89
CA LEU A 55 33.85 11.66 -4.10
C LEU A 55 35.25 11.67 -4.70
N ASN A 56 35.38 11.63 -6.03
CA ASN A 56 36.68 11.74 -6.69
C ASN A 56 37.32 13.11 -6.42
N LEU A 57 36.56 14.19 -6.56
CA LEU A 57 37.03 15.54 -6.24
C LEU A 57 37.48 15.66 -4.78
N ILE A 58 36.73 15.09 -3.84
CA ILE A 58 37.09 15.10 -2.40
C ILE A 58 38.41 14.33 -2.17
N LYS A 59 38.59 13.16 -2.79
CA LYS A 59 39.81 12.36 -2.66
C LYS A 59 41.03 13.05 -3.27
N GLU A 60 40.86 13.68 -4.43
CA GLU A 60 41.93 14.43 -5.12
C GLU A 60 42.44 15.61 -4.27
N ASN A 61 41.59 16.16 -3.40
CA ASN A 61 41.91 17.29 -2.53
C ASN A 61 42.12 16.89 -1.06
N ASN A 62 42.21 15.60 -0.73
CA ASN A 62 42.47 15.15 0.62
C ASN A 62 43.97 15.20 0.93
N HIS A 63 44.38 16.24 1.66
CA HIS A 63 45.73 16.38 2.22
C HIS A 63 45.75 16.21 3.75
N GLY A 64 44.63 15.73 4.32
CA GLY A 64 44.42 15.59 5.75
C GLY A 64 44.92 14.26 6.32
N PRO A 65 44.84 14.10 7.65
CA PRO A 65 45.31 12.90 8.34
C PRO A 65 44.39 11.67 8.17
N PHE A 66 43.16 11.85 7.67
CA PHE A 66 42.24 10.75 7.41
C PHE A 66 42.53 10.08 6.07
N GLU A 67 42.48 8.74 6.03
CA GLU A 67 42.55 7.99 4.79
C GLU A 67 41.36 8.30 3.88
N ASN A 68 41.58 8.20 2.56
CA ASN A 68 40.54 8.43 1.55
C ASN A 68 39.29 7.54 1.75
N SER A 69 39.45 6.32 2.27
CA SER A 69 38.36 5.40 2.59
C SER A 69 37.42 5.98 3.68
N THR A 70 38.01 6.57 4.72
CA THR A 70 37.28 7.17 5.85
C THR A 70 36.57 8.44 5.42
N VAL A 71 37.27 9.31 4.68
CA VAL A 71 36.67 10.53 4.12
C VAL A 71 35.50 10.18 3.19
N GLU A 72 35.66 9.18 2.31
CA GLU A 72 34.58 8.72 1.42
C GLU A 72 33.34 8.27 2.21
N HIS A 73 33.52 7.55 3.32
CA HIS A 73 32.41 7.10 4.15
C HIS A 73 31.66 8.27 4.80
N ILE A 74 32.37 9.23 5.40
CA ILE A 74 31.76 10.41 6.05
C ILE A 74 30.92 11.20 5.03
N PHE A 75 31.47 11.46 3.84
CA PHE A 75 30.75 12.22 2.83
C PHE A 75 29.55 11.46 2.25
N LYS A 76 29.61 10.12 2.15
CA LYS A 76 28.44 9.31 1.78
C LYS A 76 27.28 9.46 2.77
N GLU A 77 27.56 9.49 4.07
CA GLU A 77 26.52 9.74 5.07
C GLU A 77 25.91 11.15 4.95
N ILE A 78 26.74 12.17 4.67
CA ILE A 78 26.25 13.53 4.38
C ILE A 78 25.36 13.52 3.12
N PHE A 79 25.74 12.79 2.07
CA PHE A 79 24.98 12.72 0.82
C PHE A 79 23.63 12.04 1.04
N LYS A 80 23.64 10.90 1.76
CA LYS A 80 22.45 10.16 2.16
C LYS A 80 21.48 11.04 2.96
N ALA A 81 21.95 11.70 4.03
CA ALA A 81 21.12 12.60 4.82
C ALA A 81 20.50 13.74 3.99
N SER A 82 21.22 14.21 2.96
CA SER A 82 20.71 15.25 2.06
C SER A 82 19.65 14.72 1.08
N LEU A 83 19.77 13.46 0.65
CA LEU A 83 18.77 12.79 -0.17
C LEU A 83 17.49 12.53 0.64
N ASP A 84 17.63 12.08 1.89
CA ASP A 84 16.53 11.86 2.82
C ASP A 84 15.75 13.17 3.06
N LEU A 85 16.46 14.29 3.24
CA LEU A 85 15.84 15.62 3.37
C LEU A 85 14.99 16.02 2.15
N GLN A 86 15.43 15.68 0.94
CA GLN A 86 14.65 15.92 -0.28
C GLN A 86 13.39 15.04 -0.34
N GLN A 87 13.48 13.79 0.12
CA GLN A 87 12.34 12.88 0.19
C GLN A 87 11.30 13.39 1.20
N ASP A 88 11.76 13.85 2.37
CA ASP A 88 10.91 14.38 3.43
C ASP A 88 10.10 15.61 3.01
N ASP A 89 10.74 16.55 2.31
CA ASP A 89 10.06 17.76 1.81
C ASP A 89 9.03 17.43 0.72
N HIS A 90 9.31 16.43 -0.10
CA HIS A 90 8.34 15.95 -1.07
C HIS A 90 7.13 15.29 -0.41
N GLN A 91 7.35 14.41 0.57
CA GLN A 91 6.26 13.78 1.32
C GLN A 91 5.37 14.82 2.02
N LYS A 92 5.93 15.93 2.54
CA LYS A 92 5.13 17.05 3.08
C LYS A 92 4.18 17.67 2.06
N ALA A 93 4.50 17.58 0.77
CA ALA A 93 3.68 18.15 -0.29
C ALA A 93 2.53 17.23 -0.73
N LEU A 94 2.68 15.91 -0.55
CA LEU A 94 1.69 14.93 -1.02
C LEU A 94 0.37 15.05 -0.25
N LEU A 95 -0.74 15.06 -0.98
CA LEU A 95 -2.09 15.12 -0.43
C LEU A 95 -2.40 13.93 0.47
N VAL A 96 -1.88 12.74 0.15
CA VAL A 96 -2.10 11.50 0.91
C VAL A 96 -1.30 11.43 2.23
N SER A 97 -0.31 12.30 2.43
CA SER A 97 0.60 12.21 3.59
C SER A 97 -0.06 12.72 4.88
N ARG A 98 0.27 12.08 6.01
CA ARG A 98 -0.08 12.62 7.35
C ARG A 98 0.48 14.01 7.61
N LYS A 99 1.63 14.35 7.00
CA LYS A 99 2.21 15.69 7.13
C LYS A 99 1.29 16.76 6.52
N LYS A 100 0.46 16.39 5.52
CA LYS A 100 -0.51 17.28 4.87
C LYS A 100 -1.88 17.27 5.54
N LYS A 101 -2.35 16.09 5.96
CA LYS A 101 -3.58 15.90 6.72
C LYS A 101 -3.31 14.92 7.89
N PRO A 102 -3.16 15.41 9.13
CA PRO A 102 -2.85 14.56 10.28
C PRO A 102 -3.95 13.56 10.63
N GLU A 103 -5.23 13.92 10.43
CA GLU A 103 -6.38 13.12 10.81
C GLU A 103 -6.66 11.97 9.84
N ASP A 104 -7.08 10.83 10.37
CA ASP A 104 -7.47 9.67 9.57
C ASP A 104 -8.58 10.00 8.57
N THR A 105 -8.46 9.46 7.35
CA THR A 105 -9.55 9.43 6.38
C THR A 105 -10.50 8.31 6.73
N ILE A 106 -11.74 8.68 7.03
CA ILE A 106 -12.84 7.74 7.25
C ILE A 106 -13.67 7.62 5.97
N ILE A 107 -13.88 6.39 5.51
CA ILE A 107 -14.65 6.12 4.30
C ILE A 107 -15.93 5.38 4.68
N ASN A 108 -17.08 6.03 4.50
CA ASN A 108 -18.38 5.42 4.74
C ASN A 108 -18.89 4.72 3.48
N ILE A 109 -19.07 3.41 3.56
CA ILE A 109 -19.63 2.57 2.49
C ILE A 109 -20.87 1.88 3.05
N LYS A 110 -22.06 2.40 2.68
CA LYS A 110 -23.36 1.87 3.12
C LYS A 110 -23.44 1.61 4.65
N GLY A 111 -22.88 2.52 5.45
CA GLY A 111 -22.86 2.44 6.91
C GLY A 111 -21.60 1.79 7.51
N ALA A 112 -20.77 1.11 6.72
CA ALA A 112 -19.46 0.66 7.17
C ALA A 112 -18.46 1.83 7.16
N THR A 113 -18.00 2.24 8.34
CA THR A 113 -17.05 3.35 8.55
C THR A 113 -15.61 2.85 8.54
N ILE A 114 -15.03 2.67 7.36
CA ILE A 114 -13.67 2.16 7.22
C ILE A 114 -12.65 3.22 7.69
N GLY A 115 -11.69 2.79 8.52
CA GLY A 115 -10.65 3.65 9.10
C GLY A 115 -10.99 4.23 10.47
N ASP A 116 -12.15 3.87 11.06
CA ASP A 116 -12.64 4.40 12.34
C ASP A 116 -12.03 3.75 13.59
N GLY A 117 -10.97 2.94 13.41
CA GLY A 117 -10.34 2.13 14.45
C GLY A 117 -10.95 0.73 14.63
N ASN A 118 -12.11 0.44 14.00
CA ASN A 118 -12.63 -0.92 13.95
C ASN A 118 -12.19 -1.62 12.66
N PRO A 119 -11.72 -2.88 12.74
CA PRO A 119 -11.39 -3.64 11.55
C PRO A 119 -12.66 -4.10 10.81
N HIS A 120 -12.64 -3.96 9.49
CA HIS A 120 -13.69 -4.41 8.58
C HIS A 120 -13.27 -5.66 7.81
N PHE A 121 -14.23 -6.41 7.28
CA PHE A 121 -13.94 -7.65 6.56
C PHE A 121 -14.60 -7.67 5.19
N VAL A 122 -13.84 -8.08 4.19
CA VAL A 122 -14.30 -8.22 2.80
C VAL A 122 -14.13 -9.67 2.39
N PHE A 123 -15.24 -10.35 2.17
CA PHE A 123 -15.24 -11.71 1.65
C PHE A 123 -16.03 -11.79 0.34
N GLY A 124 -15.86 -12.87 -0.39
CA GLY A 124 -16.54 -13.08 -1.65
C GLY A 124 -15.64 -13.82 -2.64
N PRO A 125 -16.18 -14.23 -3.79
CA PRO A 125 -15.44 -15.07 -4.70
C PRO A 125 -14.30 -14.35 -5.44
N CYS A 126 -13.38 -15.16 -5.96
CA CYS A 126 -12.32 -14.68 -6.82
C CYS A 126 -12.89 -14.05 -8.09
N ALA A 127 -13.75 -14.78 -8.78
CA ALA A 127 -14.44 -14.33 -9.98
C ALA A 127 -15.96 -14.44 -9.78
N VAL A 128 -16.70 -13.58 -10.46
CA VAL A 128 -18.15 -13.75 -10.58
C VAL A 128 -18.40 -14.77 -11.70
N GLU A 129 -19.04 -15.89 -11.37
CA GLU A 129 -19.24 -17.01 -12.30
C GLU A 129 -20.70 -17.19 -12.70
N SER A 130 -21.62 -17.03 -11.74
CA SER A 130 -23.06 -16.98 -11.96
C SER A 130 -23.75 -16.21 -10.83
N TYR A 131 -25.03 -15.89 -11.00
CA TYR A 131 -25.82 -15.27 -9.94
C TYR A 131 -25.91 -16.18 -8.71
N GLU A 132 -26.25 -17.46 -8.89
CA GLU A 132 -26.45 -18.45 -7.82
C GLU A 132 -25.17 -18.69 -7.03
N GLN A 133 -24.03 -18.66 -7.73
CA GLN A 133 -22.71 -18.79 -7.14
C GLN A 133 -22.41 -17.63 -6.17
N VAL A 134 -22.67 -16.39 -6.59
CA VAL A 134 -22.46 -15.21 -5.74
C VAL A 134 -23.53 -15.14 -4.62
N ALA A 135 -24.78 -15.48 -4.90
CA ALA A 135 -25.89 -15.45 -3.94
C ALA A 135 -25.63 -16.33 -2.72
N GLN A 136 -25.10 -17.54 -2.90
CA GLN A 136 -24.74 -18.42 -1.78
C GLN A 136 -23.67 -17.80 -0.87
N VAL A 137 -22.66 -17.16 -1.46
CA VAL A 137 -21.61 -16.47 -0.68
C VAL A 137 -22.17 -15.24 0.00
N ALA A 138 -22.96 -14.43 -0.70
CA ALA A 138 -23.60 -13.23 -0.17
C ALA A 138 -24.51 -13.55 1.03
N GLN A 139 -25.29 -14.63 0.95
CA GLN A 139 -26.09 -15.12 2.05
C GLN A 139 -25.22 -15.44 3.27
N SER A 140 -24.16 -16.23 3.09
CA SER A 140 -23.25 -16.61 4.17
C SER A 140 -22.52 -15.41 4.80
N VAL A 141 -22.17 -14.40 4.00
CA VAL A 141 -21.58 -13.13 4.47
C VAL A 141 -22.60 -12.33 5.28
N LYS A 142 -23.83 -12.20 4.80
CA LYS A 142 -24.92 -11.48 5.48
C LYS A 142 -25.29 -12.11 6.83
N GLU A 143 -25.39 -13.44 6.88
CA GLU A 143 -25.70 -14.19 8.12
C GLU A 143 -24.64 -13.97 9.22
N LYS A 144 -23.41 -13.60 8.85
CA LYS A 144 -22.32 -13.25 9.77
C LYS A 144 -22.34 -11.78 10.21
N GLY A 145 -23.34 -11.00 9.78
CA GLY A 145 -23.47 -9.58 10.06
C GLY A 145 -22.47 -8.69 9.31
N LEU A 146 -21.86 -9.20 8.24
CA LEU A 146 -20.91 -8.46 7.42
C LEU A 146 -21.62 -7.69 6.32
N THR A 147 -21.04 -6.57 5.92
CA THR A 147 -21.66 -5.61 4.98
C THR A 147 -20.93 -5.48 3.66
N LEU A 148 -19.69 -5.98 3.55
CA LEU A 148 -18.86 -5.84 2.35
C LEU A 148 -18.70 -7.19 1.65
N LEU A 149 -19.00 -7.21 0.34
CA LEU A 149 -18.83 -8.35 -0.54
C LEU A 149 -17.89 -7.98 -1.68
N ARG A 150 -16.95 -8.86 -2.02
CA ARG A 150 -16.14 -8.73 -3.24
C ARG A 150 -16.53 -9.73 -4.33
N GLY A 151 -16.28 -9.40 -5.57
CA GLY A 151 -16.35 -10.35 -6.69
C GLY A 151 -15.65 -9.79 -7.93
N GLY A 152 -14.83 -10.59 -8.59
CA GLY A 152 -14.11 -10.13 -9.79
C GLY A 152 -14.96 -10.27 -11.04
N ALA A 153 -15.55 -9.17 -11.51
CA ALA A 153 -16.25 -9.13 -12.80
C ALA A 153 -15.28 -9.12 -14.00
N PHE A 154 -14.14 -8.44 -13.85
CA PHE A 154 -13.01 -8.47 -14.76
C PHE A 154 -11.81 -9.15 -14.07
N LYS A 155 -11.13 -10.06 -14.76
CA LYS A 155 -10.03 -10.85 -14.20
C LYS A 155 -8.74 -10.60 -14.99
N PRO A 156 -7.75 -9.88 -14.45
CA PRO A 156 -6.44 -9.80 -15.10
C PRO A 156 -5.70 -11.13 -14.97
N ARG A 157 -5.60 -11.86 -16.08
CA ARG A 157 -4.96 -13.18 -16.16
C ARG A 157 -3.56 -13.10 -16.75
N THR A 158 -2.72 -14.05 -16.36
CA THR A 158 -1.40 -14.23 -16.99
C THR A 158 -1.55 -14.84 -18.38
N SER A 159 -2.47 -15.79 -18.55
CA SER A 159 -2.81 -16.40 -19.83
C SER A 159 -4.06 -15.74 -20.44
N PRO A 160 -4.07 -15.39 -21.74
CA PRO A 160 -5.24 -14.84 -22.40
C PRO A 160 -6.35 -15.89 -22.63
N TYR A 161 -6.05 -17.18 -22.55
CA TYR A 161 -7.01 -18.28 -22.74
C TYR A 161 -7.74 -18.67 -21.46
N ASP A 162 -7.29 -18.14 -20.32
CA ASP A 162 -7.97 -18.30 -19.06
C ASP A 162 -9.29 -17.51 -19.04
N PHE A 163 -10.20 -17.85 -18.13
CA PHE A 163 -11.40 -17.05 -17.88
C PHE A 163 -11.08 -15.60 -17.52
N GLN A 164 -11.53 -14.66 -18.36
CA GLN A 164 -11.27 -13.21 -18.23
C GLN A 164 -12.32 -12.48 -17.36
N GLY A 165 -13.35 -13.20 -16.88
CA GLY A 165 -14.49 -12.62 -16.18
C GLY A 165 -15.69 -12.37 -17.10
N LEU A 166 -16.87 -12.15 -16.50
CA LEU A 166 -18.12 -11.86 -17.21
C LEU A 166 -18.26 -10.39 -17.64
N GLY A 167 -17.31 -9.53 -17.26
CA GLY A 167 -17.35 -8.10 -17.54
C GLY A 167 -18.61 -7.44 -16.96
N PHE A 168 -19.31 -6.66 -17.77
CA PHE A 168 -20.52 -5.94 -17.32
C PHE A 168 -21.66 -6.84 -16.87
N GLU A 169 -21.80 -8.06 -17.40
CA GLU A 169 -22.79 -9.01 -16.87
C GLU A 169 -22.45 -9.43 -15.43
N GLY A 170 -21.15 -9.57 -15.12
CA GLY A 170 -20.69 -9.78 -13.76
C GLY A 170 -20.98 -8.59 -12.83
N LEU A 171 -20.86 -7.35 -13.34
CA LEU A 171 -21.22 -6.15 -12.59
C LEU A 171 -22.74 -6.05 -12.33
N LYS A 172 -23.57 -6.43 -13.30
CA LYS A 172 -25.03 -6.52 -13.12
C LYS A 172 -25.41 -7.53 -12.05
N ILE A 173 -24.79 -8.72 -12.07
CA ILE A 173 -24.96 -9.74 -11.02
C ILE A 173 -24.61 -9.14 -9.65
N LEU A 174 -23.44 -8.50 -9.53
CA LEU A 174 -23.03 -7.88 -8.26
C LEU A 174 -24.01 -6.80 -7.79
N LYS A 175 -24.51 -5.95 -8.69
CA LYS A 175 -25.51 -4.93 -8.34
C LYS A 175 -26.80 -5.56 -7.83
N GLN A 176 -27.29 -6.59 -8.51
CA GLN A 176 -28.48 -7.32 -8.08
C GLN A 176 -28.28 -7.93 -6.69
N ILE A 177 -27.15 -8.60 -6.46
CA ILE A 177 -26.79 -9.15 -5.14
C ILE A 177 -26.69 -8.07 -4.08
N ALA A 178 -26.10 -6.92 -4.39
CA ALA A 178 -25.97 -5.79 -3.48
C ALA A 178 -27.34 -5.32 -2.98
N ASP A 179 -28.31 -5.19 -3.90
CA ASP A 179 -29.65 -4.70 -3.60
C ASP A 179 -30.47 -5.72 -2.78
N GLU A 180 -30.44 -6.99 -3.18
CA GLU A 180 -31.23 -8.06 -2.54
C GLU A 180 -30.70 -8.42 -1.14
N PHE A 181 -29.38 -8.46 -0.99
CA PHE A 181 -28.75 -8.84 0.28
C PHE A 181 -28.45 -7.63 1.17
N GLY A 182 -28.54 -6.40 0.65
CA GLY A 182 -28.19 -5.19 1.40
C GLY A 182 -26.69 -5.10 1.69
N LEU A 183 -25.86 -5.55 0.74
CA LEU A 183 -24.40 -5.55 0.84
C LEU A 183 -23.82 -4.42 0.00
N ALA A 184 -22.59 -4.02 0.33
CA ALA A 184 -21.76 -3.17 -0.51
C ALA A 184 -20.83 -4.03 -1.35
N VAL A 185 -20.80 -3.80 -2.67
CA VAL A 185 -20.03 -4.62 -3.60
C VAL A 185 -18.74 -3.96 -4.08
N ILE A 186 -17.68 -4.76 -4.09
CA ILE A 186 -16.32 -4.40 -4.50
C ILE A 186 -15.95 -5.26 -5.72
N SER A 187 -15.61 -4.63 -6.84
CA SER A 187 -15.10 -5.34 -8.03
C SER A 187 -13.94 -4.58 -8.65
N GLU A 188 -13.07 -5.33 -9.32
CA GLU A 188 -11.96 -4.77 -10.08
C GLU A 188 -12.43 -4.18 -11.42
N ILE A 189 -11.88 -3.02 -11.76
CA ILE A 189 -11.96 -2.41 -13.10
C ILE A 189 -10.55 -2.32 -13.67
N VAL A 190 -10.41 -2.68 -14.95
CA VAL A 190 -9.11 -2.89 -15.59
C VAL A 190 -8.76 -1.85 -16.66
N SER A 191 -9.74 -1.05 -17.09
CA SER A 191 -9.60 -0.05 -18.15
C SER A 191 -10.22 1.30 -17.73
N PRO A 192 -9.60 2.46 -18.08
CA PRO A 192 -10.17 3.78 -17.81
C PRO A 192 -11.60 3.96 -18.36
N GLU A 193 -11.88 3.38 -19.53
CA GLU A 193 -13.16 3.52 -20.25
C GLU A 193 -14.34 2.89 -19.51
N ASP A 194 -14.07 1.96 -18.59
CA ASP A 194 -15.09 1.25 -17.83
C ASP A 194 -15.40 1.91 -16.48
N ILE A 195 -14.57 2.87 -16.03
CA ILE A 195 -14.70 3.49 -14.71
C ILE A 195 -16.04 4.19 -14.55
N GLU A 196 -16.42 5.05 -15.50
CA GLU A 196 -17.66 5.82 -15.44
C GLU A 196 -18.89 4.90 -15.39
N LYS A 197 -18.91 3.87 -16.24
CA LYS A 197 -20.01 2.89 -16.28
C LYS A 197 -20.08 2.06 -15.00
N ALA A 198 -18.94 1.75 -14.38
CA ALA A 198 -18.88 0.93 -13.17
C ALA A 198 -19.47 1.63 -11.93
N VAL A 199 -19.53 2.98 -11.92
CA VAL A 199 -20.07 3.78 -10.81
C VAL A 199 -21.52 3.40 -10.46
N ASP A 200 -22.31 2.99 -11.45
CA ASP A 200 -23.73 2.62 -11.29
C ASP A 200 -23.92 1.23 -10.67
N TYR A 201 -22.91 0.37 -10.76
CA TYR A 201 -22.98 -1.03 -10.31
C TYR A 201 -22.25 -1.26 -8.98
N LEU A 202 -21.19 -0.48 -8.71
CA LEU A 202 -20.27 -0.74 -7.62
C LEU A 202 -20.35 0.29 -6.50
N ASP A 203 -20.13 -0.19 -5.28
CA ASP A 203 -19.95 0.66 -4.09
C ASP A 203 -18.47 1.01 -3.89
N VAL A 204 -17.56 0.14 -4.32
CA VAL A 204 -16.10 0.37 -4.31
C VAL A 204 -15.49 -0.15 -5.60
N ILE A 205 -14.65 0.67 -6.24
CA ILE A 205 -13.88 0.27 -7.41
C ILE A 205 -12.51 -0.23 -6.94
N GLN A 206 -12.16 -1.48 -7.23
CA GLN A 206 -10.82 -2.00 -6.98
C GLN A 206 -9.92 -1.73 -8.18
N ILE A 207 -8.71 -1.22 -7.92
CA ILE A 207 -7.60 -1.23 -8.87
C ILE A 207 -6.63 -2.33 -8.44
N GLY A 208 -6.50 -3.37 -9.27
CA GLY A 208 -5.67 -4.52 -8.96
C GLY A 208 -4.17 -4.24 -9.02
N ALA A 209 -3.38 -5.13 -8.40
CA ALA A 209 -1.93 -4.97 -8.26
C ALA A 209 -1.19 -4.79 -9.60
N ARG A 210 -1.66 -5.41 -10.69
CA ARG A 210 -1.04 -5.26 -12.02
C ARG A 210 -1.27 -3.87 -12.63
N ASN A 211 -2.28 -3.17 -12.16
CA ASN A 211 -2.70 -1.85 -12.62
C ASN A 211 -2.33 -0.73 -11.64
N MET A 212 -1.59 -1.01 -10.57
CA MET A 212 -1.17 0.02 -9.60
C MET A 212 -0.38 1.17 -10.26
N GLN A 213 0.30 0.91 -11.39
CA GLN A 213 1.03 1.92 -12.19
C GLN A 213 0.38 2.18 -13.56
N ASN A 214 -0.88 1.77 -13.75
CA ASN A 214 -1.66 2.19 -14.90
C ASN A 214 -2.20 3.61 -14.63
N PHE A 215 -1.35 4.62 -14.85
CA PHE A 215 -1.62 5.99 -14.43
C PHE A 215 -2.89 6.60 -15.03
N GLU A 216 -3.26 6.23 -16.26
CA GLU A 216 -4.51 6.69 -16.88
C GLU A 216 -5.73 6.09 -16.17
N LEU A 217 -5.65 4.83 -15.72
CA LEU A 217 -6.70 4.21 -14.92
C LEU A 217 -6.78 4.84 -13.52
N LEU A 218 -5.65 5.18 -12.89
CA LEU A 218 -5.64 5.90 -11.62
C LEU A 218 -6.27 7.29 -11.74
N LYS A 219 -5.96 8.03 -12.81
CA LYS A 219 -6.56 9.34 -13.08
C LYS A 219 -8.07 9.22 -13.29
N ALA A 220 -8.52 8.24 -14.09
CA ALA A 220 -9.95 7.99 -14.30
C ALA A 220 -10.66 7.63 -12.99
N ALA A 221 -10.08 6.76 -12.16
CA ALA A 221 -10.59 6.43 -10.83
C ALA A 221 -10.64 7.65 -9.89
N GLY A 222 -9.66 8.55 -10.02
CA GLY A 222 -9.58 9.81 -9.29
C GLY A 222 -10.62 10.86 -9.70
N ALA A 223 -11.15 10.77 -10.92
CA ALA A 223 -12.14 11.70 -11.47
C ALA A 223 -13.59 11.39 -11.06
N VAL A 224 -13.86 10.22 -10.48
CA VAL A 224 -15.20 9.80 -10.03
C VAL A 224 -15.37 9.92 -8.52
N LYS A 225 -16.60 10.13 -8.06
CA LYS A 225 -16.94 10.19 -6.62
C LYS A 225 -17.32 8.81 -6.09
N LYS A 226 -16.36 7.88 -6.12
CA LYS A 226 -16.55 6.50 -5.63
C LYS A 226 -15.33 6.05 -4.83
N PRO A 227 -15.49 5.36 -3.70
CA PRO A 227 -14.38 4.76 -2.99
C PRO A 227 -13.52 3.86 -3.88
N ILE A 228 -12.20 3.99 -3.75
CA ILE A 228 -11.21 3.21 -4.51
C ILE A 228 -10.44 2.30 -3.56
N LEU A 229 -10.41 1.00 -3.86
CA LEU A 229 -9.51 0.05 -3.20
C LEU A 229 -8.28 -0.16 -4.09
N LEU A 230 -7.16 0.46 -3.75
CA LEU A 230 -5.92 0.37 -4.50
C LEU A 230 -5.03 -0.74 -3.94
N LYS A 231 -4.79 -1.78 -4.72
CA LYS A 231 -3.87 -2.86 -4.35
C LYS A 231 -2.43 -2.49 -4.65
N ARG A 232 -1.53 -2.79 -3.71
CA ARG A 232 -0.08 -2.65 -3.92
C ARG A 232 0.38 -3.50 -5.10
N GLY A 233 1.26 -2.93 -5.92
CA GLY A 233 1.86 -3.58 -7.07
C GLY A 233 2.76 -4.74 -6.69
N ILE A 234 2.95 -5.69 -7.61
CA ILE A 234 3.63 -6.97 -7.37
C ILE A 234 5.06 -6.79 -6.81
N ALA A 235 5.75 -5.73 -7.24
CA ALA A 235 7.11 -5.40 -6.81
C ALA A 235 7.23 -3.91 -6.40
N ALA A 236 6.11 -3.29 -6.04
CA ALA A 236 6.10 -1.86 -5.72
C ALA A 236 6.76 -1.61 -4.36
N THR A 237 7.62 -0.59 -4.31
CA THR A 237 8.05 0.04 -3.07
C THR A 237 6.88 0.73 -2.38
N ILE A 238 7.05 1.09 -1.10
CA ILE A 238 6.06 1.89 -0.37
C ILE A 238 5.88 3.26 -1.03
N ASP A 239 6.98 3.91 -1.44
CA ASP A 239 6.94 5.21 -2.11
C ASP A 239 6.14 5.17 -3.42
N GLU A 240 6.34 4.16 -4.26
CA GLU A 240 5.56 3.99 -5.50
C GLU A 240 4.08 3.76 -5.21
N PHE A 241 3.76 3.04 -4.12
CA PHE A 241 2.38 2.78 -3.74
C PHE A 241 1.68 4.04 -3.22
N ILE A 242 2.37 4.84 -2.40
CA ILE A 242 1.89 6.15 -1.91
C ILE A 242 1.69 7.11 -3.10
N ASN A 243 2.62 7.17 -4.04
CA ASN A 243 2.50 8.02 -5.22
C ASN A 243 1.36 7.57 -6.14
N ALA A 244 1.10 6.26 -6.27
CA ALA A 244 -0.07 5.78 -7.00
C ALA A 244 -1.39 6.24 -6.36
N ALA A 245 -1.47 6.28 -5.02
CA ALA A 245 -2.61 6.88 -4.32
C ALA A 245 -2.69 8.41 -4.56
N GLU A 246 -1.56 9.10 -4.63
CA GLU A 246 -1.51 10.53 -4.96
C GLU A 246 -2.07 10.82 -6.37
N TYR A 247 -1.82 9.96 -7.37
CA TYR A 247 -2.44 10.10 -8.70
C TYR A 247 -3.98 10.12 -8.63
N ILE A 248 -4.58 9.32 -7.75
CA ILE A 248 -6.03 9.29 -7.55
C ILE A 248 -6.48 10.57 -6.81
N MET A 249 -5.81 10.90 -5.70
CA MET A 249 -6.20 12.01 -4.84
C MET A 249 -6.03 13.38 -5.52
N SER A 250 -4.99 13.53 -6.37
CA SER A 250 -4.73 14.75 -7.14
C SER A 250 -5.80 15.07 -8.20
N GLN A 251 -6.60 14.08 -8.61
CA GLN A 251 -7.78 14.32 -9.46
C GLN A 251 -9.05 14.68 -8.67
N GLY A 252 -8.99 14.66 -7.33
CA GLY A 252 -10.06 15.12 -6.45
C GLY A 252 -10.76 14.03 -5.63
N ASN A 253 -10.42 12.74 -5.82
CA ASN A 253 -11.01 11.65 -5.05
C ASN A 253 -10.10 11.21 -3.90
N GLY A 254 -10.41 11.66 -2.68
CA GLY A 254 -9.72 11.25 -1.46
C GLY A 254 -10.25 9.98 -0.78
N GLN A 255 -11.25 9.31 -1.36
CA GLN A 255 -11.85 8.09 -0.77
C GLN A 255 -11.04 6.84 -1.17
N ILE A 256 -9.82 6.72 -0.65
CA ILE A 256 -8.87 5.67 -1.04
C ILE A 256 -8.64 4.71 0.13
N ILE A 257 -8.76 3.41 -0.13
CA ILE A 257 -8.37 2.31 0.76
C ILE A 257 -7.14 1.66 0.14
N LEU A 258 -6.04 1.60 0.88
CA LEU A 258 -4.83 0.91 0.47
C LEU A 258 -4.96 -0.58 0.81
N CYS A 259 -4.50 -1.47 -0.05
CA CYS A 259 -4.53 -2.91 0.20
C CYS A 259 -3.17 -3.58 -0.05
N GLU A 260 -2.51 -3.97 1.03
CA GLU A 260 -1.33 -4.85 1.01
C GLU A 260 -1.76 -6.27 0.62
N ARG A 261 -1.01 -6.89 -0.29
CA ARG A 261 -1.42 -8.16 -0.94
C ARG A 261 -0.25 -9.09 -1.25
N GLY A 262 0.86 -8.89 -0.56
CA GLY A 262 2.13 -9.58 -0.74
C GLY A 262 2.94 -9.05 -1.93
N ILE A 263 4.25 -9.05 -1.74
CA ILE A 263 5.25 -8.69 -2.75
C ILE A 263 5.93 -9.94 -3.29
N ARG A 264 6.44 -9.85 -4.52
CA ARG A 264 7.23 -10.92 -5.13
C ARG A 264 8.64 -10.94 -4.53
N THR A 265 9.07 -12.13 -4.12
CA THR A 265 10.43 -12.39 -3.61
C THR A 265 10.97 -13.66 -4.27
N TYR A 266 12.13 -14.13 -3.81
CA TYR A 266 12.70 -15.42 -4.23
C TYR A 266 12.00 -16.63 -3.58
N GLU A 267 11.17 -16.43 -2.55
CA GLU A 267 10.49 -17.49 -1.82
C GLU A 267 9.47 -18.21 -2.73
N ARG A 268 9.36 -19.54 -2.57
CA ARG A 268 8.49 -20.41 -3.39
C ARG A 268 7.45 -21.18 -2.57
N ALA A 269 7.56 -21.20 -1.24
CA ALA A 269 6.60 -21.84 -0.34
C ALA A 269 5.26 -21.10 -0.28
N THR A 270 5.24 -19.83 -0.68
CA THR A 270 4.05 -18.98 -0.81
C THR A 270 4.01 -18.34 -2.21
N ARG A 271 2.82 -17.93 -2.67
CA ARG A 271 2.64 -17.28 -3.99
C ARG A 271 3.32 -15.91 -4.04
N ASN A 272 3.19 -15.14 -2.96
CA ASN A 272 3.92 -13.91 -2.68
C ASN A 272 4.37 -13.95 -1.21
N THR A 273 5.28 -13.08 -0.81
CA THR A 273 5.61 -12.86 0.60
C THR A 273 4.74 -11.75 1.14
N LEU A 274 3.93 -12.03 2.16
CA LEU A 274 3.12 -11.00 2.83
C LEU A 274 4.05 -10.02 3.55
N ASP A 275 4.11 -8.78 3.07
CA ASP A 275 4.86 -7.70 3.73
C ASP A 275 3.99 -7.07 4.80
N ILE A 276 3.91 -7.71 5.97
CA ILE A 276 3.07 -7.24 7.07
C ILE A 276 3.52 -5.88 7.61
N THR A 277 4.81 -5.54 7.45
CA THR A 277 5.38 -4.26 7.91
C THR A 277 4.87 -3.05 7.14
N ALA A 278 4.35 -3.26 5.92
CA ALA A 278 3.72 -2.21 5.14
C ALA A 278 2.51 -1.59 5.84
N VAL A 279 1.78 -2.35 6.67
CA VAL A 279 0.58 -1.84 7.36
C VAL A 279 0.90 -0.67 8.29
N PRO A 280 1.76 -0.81 9.32
CA PRO A 280 2.09 0.30 10.20
C PRO A 280 2.82 1.43 9.47
N ILE A 281 3.69 1.12 8.49
CA ILE A 281 4.38 2.16 7.70
C ILE A 281 3.38 3.02 6.94
N LEU A 282 2.46 2.42 6.17
CA LEU A 282 1.44 3.15 5.42
C LEU A 282 0.50 3.93 6.35
N LYS A 283 0.14 3.37 7.51
CA LYS A 283 -0.68 4.07 8.50
C LYS A 283 0.07 5.20 9.20
N GLN A 284 1.40 5.22 9.24
CA GLN A 284 2.20 6.32 9.78
C GLN A 284 2.46 7.41 8.74
N GLU A 285 2.79 7.01 7.52
CA GLU A 285 3.14 7.94 6.44
C GLU A 285 1.92 8.58 5.77
N THR A 286 0.80 7.86 5.74
CA THR A 286 -0.46 8.32 5.12
C THR A 286 -1.60 8.36 6.12
N HIS A 287 -2.62 9.15 5.82
CA HIS A 287 -3.87 9.19 6.58
C HIS A 287 -4.94 8.23 6.03
N LEU A 288 -4.58 7.31 5.12
CA LEU A 288 -5.53 6.42 4.45
C LEU A 288 -5.69 5.09 5.21
N PRO A 289 -6.89 4.47 5.18
CA PRO A 289 -7.08 3.14 5.74
C PRO A 289 -6.32 2.07 4.95
N VAL A 290 -5.81 1.05 5.66
CA VAL A 290 -4.94 0.01 5.11
C VAL A 290 -5.50 -1.39 5.39
N PHE A 291 -5.79 -2.12 4.32
CA PHE A 291 -6.31 -3.49 4.31
C PHE A 291 -5.20 -4.49 4.00
N VAL A 292 -5.42 -5.74 4.39
CA VAL A 292 -4.57 -6.88 4.01
C VAL A 292 -5.37 -7.95 3.28
N ASP A 293 -4.93 -8.33 2.09
CA ASP A 293 -5.44 -9.46 1.32
C ASP A 293 -4.65 -10.73 1.65
N VAL A 294 -5.25 -11.61 2.45
CA VAL A 294 -4.57 -12.82 2.94
C VAL A 294 -4.58 -13.97 1.92
N THR A 295 -5.52 -13.94 0.97
CA THR A 295 -5.63 -14.98 -0.07
C THR A 295 -4.58 -14.78 -1.16
N HIS A 296 -4.46 -13.57 -1.72
CA HIS A 296 -3.54 -13.33 -2.83
C HIS A 296 -2.08 -13.16 -2.39
N SER A 297 -1.84 -12.77 -1.15
CA SER A 297 -0.49 -12.71 -0.57
C SER A 297 0.08 -14.10 -0.40
N THR A 298 -0.53 -14.90 0.46
CA THR A 298 -0.04 -16.25 0.78
C THR A 298 -0.21 -17.22 -0.39
N GLY A 299 -1.33 -17.13 -1.12
CA GLY A 299 -1.74 -18.10 -2.13
C GLY A 299 -2.00 -19.50 -1.57
N ARG A 300 -2.31 -19.60 -0.27
CA ARG A 300 -2.40 -20.86 0.49
C ARG A 300 -3.54 -20.83 1.49
N ARG A 301 -4.44 -21.81 1.40
CA ARG A 301 -5.64 -21.89 2.24
C ARG A 301 -5.32 -22.08 3.72
N ASP A 302 -4.27 -22.83 4.02
CA ASP A 302 -3.81 -23.11 5.39
C ASP A 302 -3.17 -21.90 6.08
N LEU A 303 -2.78 -20.88 5.32
CA LEU A 303 -2.17 -19.65 5.85
C LEU A 303 -3.16 -18.49 6.03
N LEU A 304 -4.42 -18.64 5.59
CA LEU A 304 -5.41 -17.57 5.64
C LEU A 304 -5.65 -17.08 7.08
N LEU A 305 -5.94 -18.00 8.01
CA LEU A 305 -6.28 -17.63 9.40
C LEU A 305 -5.07 -17.04 10.16
N PRO A 306 -3.86 -17.64 10.12
CA PRO A 306 -2.69 -17.03 10.74
C PRO A 306 -2.38 -15.63 10.18
N ALA A 307 -2.43 -15.46 8.85
CA ALA A 307 -2.17 -14.17 8.22
C ALA A 307 -3.24 -13.13 8.58
N ALA A 308 -4.52 -13.51 8.66
CA ALA A 308 -5.59 -12.62 9.09
C ALA A 308 -5.43 -12.17 10.55
N LYS A 309 -5.04 -13.08 11.44
CA LYS A 309 -4.73 -12.73 12.84
C LYS A 309 -3.55 -11.76 12.94
N ALA A 310 -2.49 -11.98 12.16
CA ALA A 310 -1.34 -11.06 12.10
C ALA A 310 -1.74 -9.67 11.58
N ALA A 311 -2.57 -9.61 10.53
CA ALA A 311 -3.09 -8.36 9.99
C ALA A 311 -3.92 -7.57 11.02
N LEU A 312 -4.80 -8.24 11.76
CA LEU A 312 -5.55 -7.58 12.82
C LEU A 312 -4.65 -7.12 13.98
N ALA A 313 -3.71 -7.97 14.40
CA ALA A 313 -2.81 -7.67 15.52
C ALA A 313 -1.87 -6.49 15.23
N ILE A 314 -1.43 -6.32 13.98
CA ILE A 314 -0.56 -5.21 13.58
C ILE A 314 -1.34 -3.90 13.32
N GLY A 315 -2.67 -3.93 13.39
CA GLY A 315 -3.52 -2.73 13.26
C GLY A 315 -4.01 -2.44 11.85
N ALA A 316 -4.21 -3.45 10.99
CA ALA A 316 -4.89 -3.25 9.70
C ALA A 316 -6.36 -2.84 9.91
N ASP A 317 -6.84 -1.91 9.10
CA ASP A 317 -8.23 -1.43 9.11
C ASP A 317 -9.21 -2.43 8.48
N GLY A 318 -8.68 -3.47 7.83
CA GLY A 318 -9.49 -4.59 7.39
C GLY A 318 -8.72 -5.76 6.80
N VAL A 319 -9.41 -6.89 6.70
CA VAL A 319 -8.90 -8.11 6.09
C VAL A 319 -9.80 -8.52 4.92
N MET A 320 -9.18 -8.87 3.80
CA MET A 320 -9.84 -9.41 2.64
C MET A 320 -9.41 -10.86 2.39
N ALA A 321 -10.37 -11.75 2.13
CA ALA A 321 -10.12 -13.13 1.75
C ALA A 321 -11.19 -13.64 0.78
N GLU A 322 -10.90 -14.73 0.08
CA GLU A 322 -11.81 -15.28 -0.93
C GLU A 322 -12.61 -16.49 -0.44
N VAL A 323 -13.89 -16.52 -0.83
CA VAL A 323 -14.86 -17.57 -0.49
C VAL A 323 -15.62 -17.98 -1.75
N HIS A 324 -15.73 -19.28 -2.01
CA HIS A 324 -16.47 -19.85 -3.12
C HIS A 324 -17.37 -20.98 -2.61
N PRO A 325 -18.60 -21.19 -3.12
CA PRO A 325 -19.45 -22.28 -2.64
C PRO A 325 -18.85 -23.66 -2.94
N ASP A 326 -18.17 -23.80 -4.09
CA ASP A 326 -17.45 -25.01 -4.47
C ASP A 326 -16.08 -24.65 -5.08
N PRO A 327 -15.02 -24.48 -4.28
CA PRO A 327 -13.72 -24.08 -4.79
C PRO A 327 -13.12 -25.05 -5.82
N ALA A 328 -13.54 -26.33 -5.83
CA ALA A 328 -12.95 -27.35 -6.71
C ALA A 328 -13.25 -27.09 -8.20
N VAL A 329 -14.38 -26.43 -8.49
CA VAL A 329 -14.82 -26.12 -9.86
C VAL A 329 -14.65 -24.65 -10.24
N ALA A 330 -14.05 -23.83 -9.36
CA ALA A 330 -13.90 -22.40 -9.58
C ALA A 330 -13.01 -22.08 -10.79
N LEU A 331 -13.38 -21.07 -11.57
CA LEU A 331 -12.69 -20.60 -12.78
C LEU A 331 -11.40 -19.81 -12.48
N SER A 332 -11.15 -19.53 -11.20
CA SER A 332 -9.97 -18.83 -10.69
C SER A 332 -9.69 -19.25 -9.25
N ASP A 333 -8.41 -19.37 -8.89
CA ASP A 333 -7.95 -19.58 -7.50
C ASP A 333 -8.62 -20.74 -6.74
N ALA A 334 -8.97 -21.82 -7.46
CA ALA A 334 -9.62 -23.02 -6.92
C ALA A 334 -8.95 -23.59 -5.65
N ALA A 335 -7.62 -23.60 -5.60
CA ALA A 335 -6.89 -24.12 -4.43
C ALA A 335 -6.88 -23.14 -3.23
N GLN A 336 -7.13 -21.86 -3.46
CA GLN A 336 -6.94 -20.79 -2.47
C GLN A 336 -8.23 -20.39 -1.74
N GLN A 337 -9.37 -20.42 -2.44
CA GLN A 337 -10.65 -19.98 -1.89
C GLN A 337 -11.14 -20.93 -0.78
N MET A 338 -11.76 -20.38 0.27
CA MET A 338 -12.47 -21.17 1.26
C MET A 338 -13.81 -21.64 0.71
N ASP A 339 -14.22 -22.87 1.02
CA ASP A 339 -15.63 -23.24 0.92
C ASP A 339 -16.45 -22.60 2.06
N LEU A 340 -17.78 -22.74 2.04
CA LEU A 340 -18.65 -22.13 3.04
C LEU A 340 -18.38 -22.64 4.47
N ASN A 341 -18.08 -23.93 4.64
CA ASN A 341 -17.78 -24.52 5.95
C ASN A 341 -16.43 -24.01 6.48
N GLN A 342 -15.43 -23.91 5.61
CA GLN A 342 -14.13 -23.34 5.93
C GLN A 342 -14.25 -21.86 6.29
N PHE A 343 -15.11 -21.11 5.59
CA PHE A 343 -15.40 -19.73 5.93
C PHE A 343 -16.06 -19.58 7.30
N ASP A 344 -17.03 -20.44 7.65
CA ASP A 344 -17.64 -20.46 8.99
C ASP A 344 -16.60 -20.69 10.08
N GLN A 345 -15.76 -21.70 9.91
CA GLN A 345 -14.69 -22.02 10.86
C GLN A 345 -13.67 -20.90 10.97
N PHE A 346 -13.23 -20.34 9.84
CA PHE A 346 -12.31 -19.22 9.76
C PHE A 346 -12.85 -18.01 10.52
N TYR A 347 -14.09 -17.60 10.22
CA TYR A 347 -14.67 -16.39 10.81
C TYR A 347 -14.92 -16.55 12.30
N LYS A 348 -15.43 -17.72 12.74
CA LYS A 348 -15.60 -18.03 14.16
C LYS A 348 -14.28 -17.93 14.94
N GLN A 349 -13.21 -18.51 14.40
CA GLN A 349 -11.88 -18.44 15.04
C GLN A 349 -11.29 -17.04 15.03
N LEU A 350 -11.49 -16.28 13.96
CA LEU A 350 -11.01 -14.90 13.86
C LEU A 350 -11.71 -14.00 14.88
N GLN A 351 -13.05 -14.10 15.02
CA GLN A 351 -13.78 -13.35 16.05
C GLN A 351 -13.36 -13.75 17.47
N ALA A 352 -13.13 -15.03 17.74
CA ALA A 352 -12.64 -15.49 19.03
C ALA A 352 -11.26 -14.87 19.39
N SER A 353 -10.37 -14.69 18.42
CA SER A 353 -9.08 -14.03 18.67
C SER A 353 -9.16 -12.53 18.97
N ARG A 354 -10.22 -11.83 18.54
CA ARG A 354 -10.40 -10.39 18.83
C ARG A 354 -10.73 -10.12 20.29
N GLY A 355 -11.41 -11.05 20.96
CA GLY A 355 -11.70 -10.95 22.39
C GLY A 355 -10.44 -11.02 23.26
N ALA A 356 -9.42 -11.76 22.82
CA ALA A 356 -8.16 -11.92 23.53
C ALA A 356 -7.16 -10.77 23.29
N ALA A 357 -7.27 -10.06 22.15
CA ALA A 357 -6.36 -8.98 21.77
C ALA A 357 -6.61 -7.64 22.48
N LYS A 358 -7.71 -7.49 23.23
CA LYS A 358 -7.99 -6.29 24.05
C LYS A 358 -7.13 -6.17 25.32
N VAL A 359 -6.08 -6.99 25.46
CA VAL A 359 -5.25 -7.12 26.68
C VAL A 359 -3.84 -6.54 26.51
N PHE A 360 -3.55 -5.85 25.40
CA PHE A 360 -2.26 -5.18 25.21
C PHE A 360 -2.42 -3.68 25.01
#